data_AF-A0A928MTZ2-F1
#
_entry.id   AF-A0A928MTZ2-F1
#
_cell.length_a   1.000
_cell.length_b   1.000
_cell.length_c   1.000
_cell.angle_alpha   90.00
_cell.angle_beta   90.00
_cell.angle_gamma   90.00
#
_symmetry.space_group_name_H-M   'P 1'
#
loop_
_entity.id
_entity.type
_entity.pdbx_description
1 polymer ?
#
loop_
_entity_poly.entity_id
_entity_poly.type
_entity_poly.pdbx_seq_one_letter_code
_entity_poly.pdbx_strand_id
1 'polypeptide(L)'
;MDIAEKTLQLKQDFDDVYEAGKKSQYDFFWDNYQDYGNRGDYSHAFTSEYWNNDTLLPKYDIIVNGSADRMFMNVQGAKRRPLDLVDLLEKQGRKLDFKGCTRFYYAFYWAYIKRLGTIDMTSSTTNDFVFETPILQTIEKLIVNENTPFASRSFHATSLTNINEIEGHFGKNMTFAQCPLTKASITNVVNALSDTTSGLTCTFNKTAKESAFATEEWAALIATKPNWSFSLI
;
A
#
# COMPACT_ATOMS: atom_id res chain seq x y z
N MET A 1 26.64 -34.72 37.95
CA MET A 1 26.09 -34.61 36.59
C MET A 1 26.47 -35.84 35.81
N ASP A 2 25.51 -36.70 35.46
CA ASP A 2 25.76 -37.89 34.64
C ASP A 2 26.02 -37.52 33.17
N ILE A 3 26.36 -38.51 32.34
CA ILE A 3 26.67 -38.27 30.92
C ILE A 3 25.44 -37.72 30.17
N ALA A 4 24.24 -38.19 30.48
CA ALA A 4 23.02 -37.75 29.82
C ALA A 4 22.70 -36.28 30.16
N GLU A 5 22.85 -35.89 31.43
CA GLU A 5 22.70 -34.51 31.90
C GLU A 5 23.72 -33.58 31.22
N LYS A 6 24.98 -34.01 31.06
CA LYS A 6 26.01 -33.23 30.33
C LYS A 6 25.69 -33.07 28.84
N THR A 7 25.18 -34.12 28.19
CA THR A 7 24.78 -34.06 26.79
C THR A 7 23.59 -33.10 26.60
N LEU A 8 22.62 -33.10 27.51
CA LEU A 8 21.50 -32.17 27.47
C LEU A 8 21.96 -30.72 27.64
N GLN A 9 22.85 -30.46 28.60
CA GLN A 9 23.41 -29.13 28.82
C GLN A 9 24.17 -28.62 27.59
N LEU A 10 25.03 -29.44 26.98
CA LEU A 10 25.77 -29.05 25.78
C LEU A 10 24.85 -28.73 24.59
N LYS A 11 23.74 -29.46 24.45
CA LYS A 11 22.74 -29.15 23.43
C LYS A 11 22.08 -27.80 23.71
N GLN A 12 21.68 -27.54 24.96
CA GLN A 12 21.09 -26.26 25.33
C GLN A 12 22.05 -25.10 25.09
N ASP A 13 23.31 -25.23 25.51
CA ASP A 13 24.34 -24.21 25.31
C ASP A 13 24.57 -23.93 23.81
N PHE A 14 24.56 -24.98 22.98
CA PHE A 14 24.68 -24.85 21.53
C PHE A 14 23.47 -24.11 20.93
N ASP A 15 22.26 -24.51 21.30
CA ASP A 15 21.02 -23.90 20.82
C ASP A 15 20.98 -22.41 21.23
N ASP A 16 21.36 -22.08 22.46
CA ASP A 16 21.41 -20.70 22.97
C ASP A 16 22.39 -19.82 22.19
N VAL A 17 23.62 -20.32 21.93
CA VAL A 17 24.62 -19.59 21.14
C VAL A 17 24.18 -19.42 19.69
N TYR A 18 23.55 -20.45 19.11
CA TYR A 18 23.04 -20.40 17.74
C TYR A 18 21.91 -19.37 17.59
N GLU A 19 20.94 -19.36 18.51
CA GLU A 19 19.85 -18.37 18.52
C GLU A 19 20.38 -16.94 18.75
N ALA A 20 21.33 -16.76 19.67
CA ALA A 20 21.98 -15.46 19.89
C ALA A 20 22.71 -14.97 18.63
N GLY A 21 23.39 -15.87 17.91
CA GLY A 21 24.05 -15.57 16.65
C GLY A 21 23.06 -15.11 15.57
N LYS A 22 21.94 -15.82 15.39
CA LYS A 22 20.87 -15.42 14.45
C LYS A 22 20.28 -14.06 14.80
N LYS A 23 19.98 -13.83 16.08
CA LYS A 23 19.46 -12.54 16.54
C LYS A 23 20.46 -11.41 16.26
N SER A 24 21.74 -11.62 16.54
CA SER A 24 22.79 -10.64 16.28
C SER A 24 22.90 -10.29 14.79
N GLN A 25 22.83 -11.28 13.90
CA GLN A 25 22.83 -11.05 12.44
C GLN A 25 21.58 -10.30 11.97
N TYR A 26 20.40 -10.67 12.48
CA TYR A 26 19.15 -9.99 12.21
C TYR A 26 19.22 -8.52 12.64
N ASP A 27 19.64 -8.28 13.89
CA ASP A 27 19.77 -6.94 14.45
C ASP A 27 20.75 -6.11 13.63
N PHE A 28 21.94 -6.66 13.36
CA PHE A 28 22.96 -5.98 12.57
C PHE A 28 22.46 -5.61 11.17
N PHE A 29 21.79 -6.53 10.47
CA PHE A 29 21.25 -6.25 9.15
C PHE A 29 20.26 -5.09 9.19
N TRP A 30 19.23 -5.16 10.04
CA TRP A 30 18.17 -4.15 10.06
C TRP A 30 18.62 -2.82 10.67
N ASP A 31 19.53 -2.83 11.64
CA ASP A 31 20.15 -1.62 12.18
C ASP A 31 20.85 -0.83 11.09
N ASN A 32 21.61 -1.49 10.22
CA ASN A 32 22.25 -0.81 9.10
C ASN A 32 21.27 -0.51 7.97
N TYR A 33 20.36 -1.42 7.65
CA TYR A 33 19.45 -1.28 6.51
C TYR A 33 18.39 -0.19 6.72
N GLN A 34 17.87 -0.03 7.95
CA GLN A 34 16.92 1.03 8.33
C GLN A 34 17.60 2.21 9.05
N ASP A 35 18.94 2.25 9.10
CA ASP A 35 19.71 3.30 9.78
C ASP A 35 19.23 3.56 11.22
N TYR A 36 19.16 2.49 12.01
CA TYR A 36 18.61 2.51 13.39
C TYR A 36 17.21 3.15 13.49
N GLY A 37 16.41 2.97 12.43
CA GLY A 37 15.06 3.53 12.30
C GLY A 37 14.99 4.94 11.70
N ASN A 38 16.13 5.53 11.33
CA ASN A 38 16.20 6.89 10.79
C ASN A 38 16.12 6.96 9.26
N ARG A 39 16.14 5.82 8.56
CA ARG A 39 15.98 5.77 7.11
C ARG A 39 14.64 6.40 6.72
N GLY A 40 14.67 7.53 6.03
CA GLY A 40 13.47 8.20 5.50
C GLY A 40 13.22 7.96 4.01
N ASP A 41 14.24 7.59 3.25
CA ASP A 41 14.13 7.25 1.82
C ASP A 41 14.12 5.73 1.65
N TYR A 42 12.99 5.20 1.17
CA TYR A 42 12.77 3.78 0.91
C TYR A 42 12.72 3.47 -0.58
N SER A 43 13.26 4.36 -1.42
CA SER A 43 13.38 4.10 -2.85
C SER A 43 14.10 2.76 -3.08
N HIS A 44 13.47 1.89 -3.87
CA HIS A 44 13.96 0.54 -4.17
C HIS A 44 14.20 -0.40 -2.97
N ALA A 45 13.76 -0.06 -1.76
CA ALA A 45 14.12 -0.84 -0.56
C ALA A 45 13.65 -2.31 -0.66
N PHE A 46 12.37 -2.50 -0.90
CA PHE A 46 11.72 -3.81 -0.94
C PHE A 46 11.39 -4.25 -2.37
N THR A 47 12.21 -3.81 -3.34
CA THR A 47 12.08 -4.28 -4.73
C THR A 47 12.61 -5.71 -4.85
N SER A 48 12.01 -6.50 -5.75
CA SER A 48 12.30 -7.91 -6.08
C SER A 48 11.48 -8.98 -5.34
N GLU A 49 11.49 -10.18 -5.92
CA GLU A 49 10.77 -11.38 -5.46
C GLU A 49 11.27 -11.96 -4.12
N TYR A 50 12.40 -11.47 -3.60
CA TYR A 50 13.01 -12.00 -2.38
C TYR A 50 12.36 -11.48 -1.10
N TRP A 51 11.66 -10.34 -1.17
CA TRP A 51 10.86 -9.81 -0.07
C TRP A 51 9.51 -10.52 -0.04
N ASN A 52 9.21 -11.21 1.06
CA ASN A 52 8.04 -12.06 1.23
C ASN A 52 7.61 -12.12 2.72
N ASN A 53 6.56 -12.88 3.04
CA ASN A 53 6.05 -13.01 4.42
C ASN A 53 7.11 -13.52 5.42
N ASP A 54 8.15 -14.20 4.94
CA ASP A 54 9.20 -14.80 5.77
C ASP A 54 10.47 -13.94 5.83
N THR A 55 10.62 -12.96 4.93
CA THR A 55 11.87 -12.17 4.78
C THR A 55 11.68 -10.68 5.00
N LEU A 56 10.48 -10.14 4.79
CA LEU A 56 10.16 -8.74 5.09
C LEU A 56 9.84 -8.59 6.58
N LEU A 57 10.90 -8.65 7.39
CA LEU A 57 10.79 -8.66 8.85
C LEU A 57 11.48 -7.43 9.51
N PRO A 58 11.03 -6.20 9.26
CA PRO A 58 11.74 -5.00 9.70
C PRO A 58 11.88 -4.90 11.23
N LYS A 59 13.07 -4.48 11.69
CA LYS A 59 13.32 -4.27 13.13
C LYS A 59 12.70 -2.98 13.64
N TYR A 60 12.55 -1.97 12.80
CA TYR A 60 11.97 -0.66 13.14
C TYR A 60 10.72 -0.38 12.32
N ASP A 61 9.90 0.57 12.76
CA ASP A 61 8.82 1.11 11.93
C ASP A 61 9.37 1.63 10.62
N ILE A 62 8.59 1.49 9.55
CA ILE A 62 8.93 1.98 8.22
C ILE A 62 8.27 3.35 8.06
N ILE A 63 9.04 4.41 8.32
CA ILE A 63 8.56 5.79 8.22
C ILE A 63 9.17 6.41 6.95
N VAL A 64 8.34 6.63 5.93
CA VAL A 64 8.78 7.16 4.64
C VAL A 64 8.66 8.68 4.65
N ASN A 65 9.77 9.37 4.89
CA ASN A 65 9.89 10.83 4.97
C ASN A 65 10.66 11.44 3.78
N GLY A 66 10.63 10.76 2.64
CA GLY A 66 11.30 11.19 1.41
C GLY A 66 10.63 10.58 0.19
N SER A 67 11.07 9.38 -0.19
CA SER A 67 10.62 8.73 -1.42
C SER A 67 10.30 7.25 -1.18
N ALA A 68 9.18 6.80 -1.77
CA ALA A 68 8.79 5.40 -1.90
C ALA A 68 8.97 4.91 -3.35
N ASP A 69 9.80 5.58 -4.16
CA ASP A 69 10.02 5.24 -5.57
C ASP A 69 10.39 3.77 -5.74
N ARG A 70 9.54 3.00 -6.41
CA ARG A 70 9.69 1.54 -6.61
C ARG A 70 9.88 0.74 -5.32
N MET A 71 9.45 1.27 -4.18
CA MET A 71 9.70 0.69 -2.86
C MET A 71 9.33 -0.79 -2.78
N PHE A 72 8.17 -1.19 -3.31
CA PHE A 72 7.69 -2.57 -3.35
C PHE A 72 7.60 -3.13 -4.78
N MET A 73 8.32 -2.53 -5.73
CA MET A 73 8.22 -2.94 -7.13
C MET A 73 8.63 -4.40 -7.30
N ASN A 74 7.77 -5.21 -7.93
CA ASN A 74 7.94 -6.66 -8.13
C ASN A 74 8.10 -7.50 -6.85
N VAL A 75 7.68 -6.99 -5.69
CA VAL A 75 7.68 -7.80 -4.46
C VAL A 75 6.88 -9.08 -4.67
N GLN A 76 7.42 -10.22 -4.21
CA GLN A 76 6.79 -11.55 -4.32
C GLN A 76 6.48 -12.06 -5.75
N GLY A 77 6.98 -11.42 -6.81
CA GLY A 77 6.54 -11.68 -8.20
C GLY A 77 6.56 -13.14 -8.67
N ALA A 78 7.56 -13.95 -8.28
CA ALA A 78 7.67 -15.34 -8.75
C ALA A 78 7.00 -16.40 -7.84
N LYS A 79 6.81 -16.13 -6.54
CA LYS A 79 6.37 -17.15 -5.58
C LYS A 79 4.85 -17.21 -5.35
N ARG A 80 4.08 -16.31 -5.98
CA ARG A 80 2.60 -16.29 -6.07
C ARG A 80 1.82 -16.45 -4.75
N ARG A 81 2.42 -16.14 -3.60
CA ARG A 81 1.69 -15.98 -2.33
C ARG A 81 1.51 -14.49 -2.06
N PRO A 82 0.29 -13.94 -2.14
CA PRO A 82 0.05 -12.53 -1.86
C PRO A 82 0.59 -12.13 -0.49
N LEU A 83 1.31 -11.02 -0.46
CA LEU A 83 1.72 -10.36 0.77
C LEU A 83 0.50 -9.63 1.36
N ASP A 84 0.21 -9.89 2.63
CA ASP A 84 -0.68 -9.05 3.43
C ASP A 84 0.20 -8.10 4.23
N LEU A 85 0.44 -6.91 3.69
CA LEU A 85 1.43 -6.00 4.28
C LEU A 85 0.95 -5.48 5.65
N VAL A 86 -0.36 -5.34 5.82
CA VAL A 86 -0.97 -4.93 7.10
C VAL A 86 -0.75 -6.01 8.15
N ASP A 87 -1.25 -7.21 7.91
CA ASP A 87 -1.16 -8.31 8.88
C ASP A 87 0.31 -8.65 9.21
N LEU A 88 1.21 -8.58 8.21
CA LEU A 88 2.63 -8.87 8.38
C LEU A 88 3.30 -7.89 9.34
N LEU A 89 3.06 -6.58 9.17
CA LEU A 89 3.69 -5.56 10.01
C LEU A 89 3.05 -5.52 11.41
N GLU A 90 1.73 -5.69 11.50
CA GLU A 90 1.03 -5.78 12.79
C GLU A 90 1.52 -6.94 13.66
N LYS A 91 1.73 -8.13 13.09
CA LYS A 91 2.31 -9.28 13.81
C LYS A 91 3.70 -9.02 14.37
N GLN A 92 4.42 -8.08 13.77
CA GLN A 92 5.76 -7.68 14.22
C GLN A 92 5.71 -6.47 15.18
N GLY A 93 4.53 -5.92 15.44
CA GLY A 93 4.39 -4.67 16.18
C GLY A 93 5.07 -3.50 15.46
N ARG A 94 4.95 -3.46 14.13
CA ARG A 94 5.54 -2.46 13.25
C ARG A 94 4.49 -1.70 12.46
N LYS A 95 4.81 -0.46 12.11
CA LYS A 95 3.97 0.42 11.29
C LYS A 95 4.63 0.75 9.97
N LEU A 96 3.79 1.06 8.98
CA LEU A 96 4.18 1.68 7.74
C LEU A 96 3.50 3.05 7.67
N ASP A 97 4.29 4.10 7.64
CA ASP A 97 3.82 5.48 7.63
C ASP A 97 4.36 6.20 6.39
N PHE A 98 3.46 6.83 5.64
CA PHE A 98 3.77 7.59 4.43
C PHE A 98 3.51 9.10 4.56
N LYS A 99 3.19 9.61 5.76
CA LYS A 99 2.79 11.01 5.94
C LYS A 99 3.80 12.03 5.40
N GLY A 100 5.09 11.74 5.52
CA GLY A 100 6.20 12.55 4.98
C GLY A 100 6.64 12.18 3.55
N CYS A 101 5.95 11.26 2.87
CA CYS A 101 6.37 10.75 1.58
C CYS A 101 6.03 11.73 0.45
N THR A 102 7.05 12.14 -0.29
CA THR A 102 6.90 13.10 -1.39
C THR A 102 6.76 12.43 -2.77
N ARG A 103 7.17 11.16 -2.91
CA ARG A 103 7.22 10.46 -4.21
C ARG A 103 6.75 9.02 -4.10
N PHE A 104 5.73 8.65 -4.87
CA PHE A 104 5.18 7.29 -4.96
C PHE A 104 5.36 6.64 -6.34
N TYR A 105 6.25 7.18 -7.18
CA TYR A 105 6.51 6.65 -8.51
C TYR A 105 6.75 5.13 -8.47
N TYR A 106 5.88 4.33 -9.11
CA TYR A 106 5.94 2.87 -9.10
C TYR A 106 5.98 2.20 -7.70
N ALA A 107 5.54 2.86 -6.63
CA ALA A 107 5.73 2.36 -5.27
C ALA A 107 5.22 0.92 -5.07
N PHE A 108 4.10 0.56 -5.68
CA PHE A 108 3.52 -0.80 -5.66
C PHE A 108 3.39 -1.41 -7.06
N TYR A 109 4.23 -0.98 -8.01
CA TYR A 109 4.18 -1.45 -9.39
C TYR A 109 4.48 -2.96 -9.47
N TRP A 110 3.53 -3.72 -10.03
CA TRP A 110 3.59 -5.18 -10.11
C TRP A 110 3.86 -5.86 -8.76
N ALA A 111 3.53 -5.18 -7.67
CA ALA A 111 3.66 -5.73 -6.33
C ALA A 111 2.62 -6.83 -6.12
N TYR A 112 3.06 -7.99 -5.64
CA TYR A 112 2.16 -9.06 -5.22
C TYR A 112 1.67 -8.82 -3.77
N ILE A 113 1.05 -7.66 -3.54
CA ILE A 113 0.43 -7.26 -2.26
C ILE A 113 -1.09 -7.23 -2.43
N LYS A 114 -1.84 -7.98 -1.61
CA LYS A 114 -3.31 -8.03 -1.68
C LYS A 114 -4.00 -6.93 -0.88
N ARG A 115 -3.36 -6.44 0.19
CA ARG A 115 -3.96 -5.50 1.14
C ARG A 115 -2.92 -4.46 1.56
N LEU A 116 -3.31 -3.20 1.44
CA LEU A 116 -2.55 -2.04 1.91
C LEU A 116 -3.31 -1.37 3.05
N GLY A 117 -2.57 -0.89 4.04
CA GLY A 117 -3.11 -0.16 5.18
C GLY A 117 -3.44 1.28 4.83
N THR A 118 -3.09 2.20 5.72
CA THR A 118 -3.21 3.64 5.47
C THR A 118 -2.12 4.09 4.49
N ILE A 119 -2.53 4.71 3.39
CA ILE A 119 -1.64 5.37 2.43
C ILE A 119 -1.91 6.87 2.49
N ASP A 120 -1.01 7.60 3.15
CA ASP A 120 -1.06 9.06 3.20
C ASP A 120 -0.26 9.66 2.05
N MET A 121 -0.96 10.39 1.17
CA MET A 121 -0.39 11.05 0.00
C MET A 121 -0.47 12.58 0.10
N THR A 122 -0.74 13.12 1.29
CA THR A 122 -0.93 14.58 1.47
C THR A 122 0.34 15.38 1.17
N SER A 123 1.53 14.82 1.45
CA SER A 123 2.83 15.44 1.15
C SER A 123 3.36 15.13 -0.25
N SER A 124 2.63 14.31 -1.04
CA SER A 124 3.15 13.79 -2.30
C SER A 124 3.12 14.83 -3.43
N THR A 125 4.19 14.84 -4.24
CA THR A 125 4.35 15.67 -5.43
C THR A 125 4.42 14.85 -6.72
N THR A 126 4.54 13.52 -6.64
CA THR A 126 4.62 12.63 -7.81
C THR A 126 4.04 11.25 -7.50
N ASN A 127 2.98 10.86 -8.20
CA ASN A 127 2.24 9.62 -7.96
C ASN A 127 1.93 8.87 -9.25
N ASP A 128 2.91 8.60 -10.09
CA ASP A 128 2.64 7.87 -11.33
C ASP A 128 2.74 6.35 -11.10
N PHE A 129 1.83 5.60 -11.69
CA PHE A 129 1.84 4.12 -11.68
C PHE A 129 1.88 3.50 -10.26
N VAL A 130 1.38 4.22 -9.25
CA VAL A 130 1.50 3.84 -7.83
C VAL A 130 0.90 2.46 -7.57
N PHE A 131 -0.36 2.28 -7.98
CA PHE A 131 -1.15 1.07 -7.78
C PHE A 131 -1.36 0.32 -9.09
N GLU A 132 -0.35 0.26 -9.95
CA GLU A 132 -0.41 -0.61 -11.11
C GLU A 132 -0.01 -2.03 -10.71
N THR A 133 -0.98 -2.84 -10.29
CA THR A 133 -0.77 -4.17 -9.74
C THR A 133 -1.92 -5.12 -10.06
N PRO A 134 -1.64 -6.39 -10.38
CA PRO A 134 -2.68 -7.34 -10.77
C PRO A 134 -3.52 -7.88 -9.60
N ILE A 135 -3.07 -7.76 -8.35
CA ILE A 135 -3.68 -8.50 -7.22
C ILE A 135 -4.04 -7.68 -5.98
N LEU A 136 -3.77 -6.37 -5.97
CA LEU A 136 -4.23 -5.51 -4.88
C LEU A 136 -5.76 -5.52 -4.83
N GLN A 137 -6.34 -5.89 -3.69
CA GLN A 137 -7.77 -6.01 -3.48
C GLN A 137 -8.33 -4.91 -2.59
N THR A 138 -7.57 -4.49 -1.58
CA THR A 138 -8.03 -3.55 -0.56
C THR A 138 -6.97 -2.50 -0.23
N ILE A 139 -7.40 -1.24 -0.20
CA ILE A 139 -6.71 -0.14 0.49
C ILE A 139 -7.60 0.22 1.68
N GLU A 140 -7.08 0.09 2.90
CA GLU A 140 -7.86 0.37 4.11
C GLU A 140 -8.20 1.86 4.21
N LYS A 141 -7.22 2.74 4.00
CA LYS A 141 -7.44 4.17 4.08
C LYS A 141 -6.53 4.91 3.12
N LEU A 142 -7.10 5.84 2.36
CA LEU A 142 -6.35 6.74 1.49
C LEU A 142 -6.51 8.17 2.00
N ILE A 143 -5.41 8.85 2.31
CA ILE A 143 -5.43 10.24 2.78
C ILE A 143 -4.85 11.13 1.68
N VAL A 144 -5.62 12.12 1.24
CA VAL A 144 -5.28 13.02 0.13
C VAL A 144 -5.64 14.45 0.44
N ASN A 145 -5.16 15.38 -0.37
CA ASN A 145 -5.67 16.75 -0.42
C ASN A 145 -5.90 17.19 -1.87
N GLU A 146 -6.51 18.36 -2.05
CA GLU A 146 -6.90 18.84 -3.38
C GLU A 146 -5.71 18.95 -4.35
N ASN A 147 -4.50 19.13 -3.82
CA ASN A 147 -3.28 19.27 -4.60
C ASN A 147 -2.56 17.94 -4.87
N THR A 148 -2.93 16.85 -4.20
CA THR A 148 -2.33 15.53 -4.41
C THR A 148 -2.39 15.17 -5.91
N PRO A 149 -1.24 15.07 -6.59
CA PRO A 149 -1.23 14.83 -8.03
C PRO A 149 -1.56 13.37 -8.30
N PHE A 150 -2.43 13.10 -9.26
CA PHE A 150 -2.61 11.75 -9.80
C PHE A 150 -2.42 11.81 -11.31
N ALA A 151 -1.58 10.91 -11.82
CA ALA A 151 -1.47 10.67 -13.25
C ALA A 151 -2.55 9.68 -13.71
N SER A 152 -2.76 9.59 -15.02
CA SER A 152 -3.78 8.72 -15.61
C SER A 152 -3.60 7.23 -15.29
N ARG A 153 -2.44 6.80 -14.81
CA ARG A 153 -2.15 5.40 -14.45
C ARG A 153 -1.85 5.18 -12.96
N SER A 154 -2.12 6.16 -12.10
CA SER A 154 -1.90 6.00 -10.65
C SER A 154 -2.70 4.84 -10.06
N PHE A 155 -3.95 4.64 -10.54
CA PHE A 155 -4.83 3.55 -10.15
C PHE A 155 -5.07 2.61 -11.34
N HIS A 156 -4.17 1.65 -11.51
CA HIS A 156 -4.29 0.58 -12.50
C HIS A 156 -4.26 -0.79 -11.81
N ALA A 157 -5.15 -0.96 -10.83
CA ALA A 157 -5.24 -2.19 -10.05
C ALA A 157 -6.46 -2.99 -10.46
N THR A 158 -6.26 -4.03 -11.28
CA THR A 158 -7.34 -4.81 -11.91
C THR A 158 -8.13 -5.71 -10.95
N SER A 159 -7.63 -5.87 -9.72
CA SER A 159 -8.30 -6.61 -8.63
C SER A 159 -8.78 -5.71 -7.50
N LEU A 160 -8.58 -4.38 -7.57
CA LEU A 160 -8.91 -3.47 -6.48
C LEU A 160 -10.41 -3.24 -6.43
N THR A 161 -11.05 -3.82 -5.41
CA THR A 161 -12.49 -3.71 -5.18
C THR A 161 -12.81 -2.76 -4.03
N ASN A 162 -11.89 -2.61 -3.08
CA ASN A 162 -12.15 -1.90 -1.82
C ASN A 162 -11.20 -0.74 -1.56
N ILE A 163 -11.76 0.45 -1.39
CA ILE A 163 -11.13 1.61 -0.75
C ILE A 163 -12.04 1.99 0.42
N ASN A 164 -11.72 1.49 1.61
CA ASN A 164 -12.67 1.48 2.73
C ASN A 164 -12.94 2.88 3.28
N GLU A 165 -11.90 3.71 3.32
CA GLU A 165 -11.98 5.10 3.77
C GLU A 165 -11.14 6.02 2.88
N ILE A 166 -11.66 7.22 2.61
CA ILE A 166 -10.91 8.30 2.00
C ILE A 166 -11.01 9.52 2.90
N GLU A 167 -9.87 10.02 3.37
CA GLU A 167 -9.77 11.26 4.14
C GLU A 167 -9.23 12.37 3.25
N GLY A 168 -9.92 13.52 3.27
CA GLY A 168 -9.63 14.67 2.42
C GLY A 168 -10.33 14.62 1.07
N HIS A 169 -9.88 15.46 0.13
CA HIS A 169 -10.57 15.67 -1.14
C HIS A 169 -9.66 15.57 -2.36
N PHE A 170 -10.16 14.96 -3.44
CA PHE A 170 -9.54 15.01 -4.76
C PHE A 170 -9.88 16.34 -5.45
N GLY A 171 -8.87 17.12 -5.83
CA GLY A 171 -9.02 18.39 -6.54
C GLY A 171 -8.47 18.35 -7.97
N LYS A 172 -8.29 17.15 -8.54
CA LYS A 172 -7.71 16.91 -9.87
C LYS A 172 -8.44 15.77 -10.59
N ASN A 173 -8.27 15.67 -11.91
CA ASN A 173 -8.84 14.56 -12.68
C ASN A 173 -8.41 13.21 -12.09
N MET A 174 -9.37 12.31 -11.95
CA MET A 174 -9.17 10.98 -11.38
C MET A 174 -9.61 9.89 -12.35
N THR A 175 -8.93 8.76 -12.32
CA THR A 175 -9.36 7.57 -13.06
C THR A 175 -9.16 6.32 -12.23
N PHE A 176 -10.24 5.57 -12.12
CA PHE A 176 -10.34 4.23 -11.54
C PHE A 176 -10.87 3.25 -12.61
N ALA A 177 -10.65 3.56 -13.90
CA ALA A 177 -11.18 2.79 -15.03
C ALA A 177 -10.78 1.30 -15.01
N GLN A 178 -9.65 0.98 -14.39
CA GLN A 178 -9.14 -0.38 -14.28
C GLN A 178 -9.50 -1.05 -12.96
N CYS A 179 -10.10 -0.32 -12.02
CA CYS A 179 -10.41 -0.84 -10.69
C CYS A 179 -11.88 -1.30 -10.62
N PRO A 180 -12.15 -2.59 -10.36
CA PRO A 180 -13.50 -3.11 -10.19
C PRO A 180 -14.11 -2.74 -8.82
N LEU A 181 -14.18 -1.46 -8.50
CA LEU A 181 -14.61 -0.95 -7.20
C LEU A 181 -16.05 -1.37 -6.84
N THR A 182 -16.27 -1.69 -5.57
CA THR A 182 -17.61 -1.96 -5.01
C THR A 182 -18.46 -0.69 -4.90
N LYS A 183 -19.77 -0.85 -4.70
CA LYS A 183 -20.72 0.27 -4.46
C LYS A 183 -20.23 1.22 -3.36
N ALA A 184 -19.77 0.66 -2.24
CA ALA A 184 -19.25 1.43 -1.11
C ALA A 184 -18.01 2.24 -1.51
N SER A 185 -17.03 1.61 -2.16
CA SER A 185 -15.80 2.28 -2.61
C SER A 185 -16.07 3.38 -3.64
N ILE A 186 -16.96 3.14 -4.61
CA ILE A 186 -17.37 4.16 -5.58
C ILE A 186 -18.01 5.36 -4.85
N THR A 187 -18.90 5.09 -3.89
CA THR A 187 -19.55 6.13 -3.08
C THR A 187 -18.51 6.95 -2.30
N ASN A 188 -17.53 6.29 -1.68
CA ASN A 188 -16.43 6.95 -0.98
C ASN A 188 -15.63 7.87 -1.92
N VAL A 189 -15.28 7.38 -3.12
CA VAL A 189 -14.58 8.20 -4.12
C VAL A 189 -15.39 9.42 -4.52
N VAL A 190 -16.68 9.27 -4.84
CA VAL A 190 -17.55 10.39 -5.23
C VAL A 190 -17.65 11.42 -4.10
N ASN A 191 -17.87 10.97 -2.86
CA ASN A 191 -17.96 11.86 -1.70
C ASN A 191 -16.65 12.62 -1.44
N ALA A 192 -15.51 11.99 -1.73
CA ALA A 192 -14.19 12.60 -1.62
C ALA A 192 -13.84 13.54 -2.79
N LEU A 193 -14.65 13.70 -3.82
CA LEU A 193 -14.40 14.72 -4.85
C LEU A 193 -14.57 16.13 -4.25
N SER A 194 -13.70 17.07 -4.59
CA SER A 194 -13.78 18.45 -4.08
C SER A 194 -15.05 19.17 -4.54
N ASP A 195 -15.67 19.94 -3.65
CA ASP A 195 -16.82 20.80 -3.96
C ASP A 195 -16.43 22.15 -4.58
N THR A 196 -15.14 22.50 -4.57
CA THR A 196 -14.66 23.83 -4.97
C THR A 196 -14.06 23.84 -6.37
N THR A 197 -13.57 22.70 -6.87
CA THR A 197 -13.00 22.56 -8.21
C THR A 197 -14.08 22.38 -9.28
N SER A 198 -13.92 22.94 -10.48
CA SER A 198 -14.91 22.81 -11.57
C SER A 198 -14.29 22.30 -12.86
N GLY A 199 -15.07 21.53 -13.64
CA GLY A 199 -14.65 21.09 -14.97
C GLY A 199 -13.68 19.91 -14.97
N LEU A 200 -13.53 19.24 -13.82
CA LEU A 200 -12.74 18.02 -13.68
C LEU A 200 -13.58 16.78 -14.00
N THR A 201 -12.90 15.69 -14.34
CA THR A 201 -13.50 14.40 -14.66
C THR A 201 -13.04 13.32 -13.70
N CYS A 202 -13.98 12.52 -13.21
CA CYS A 202 -13.71 11.26 -12.54
C CYS A 202 -14.18 10.10 -13.42
N THR A 203 -13.26 9.20 -13.78
CA THR A 203 -13.56 8.04 -14.63
C THR A 203 -13.63 6.77 -13.78
N PHE A 204 -14.68 5.97 -13.97
CA PHE A 204 -14.85 4.68 -13.31
C PHE A 204 -14.88 3.52 -14.31
N ASN A 205 -14.60 2.32 -13.83
CA ASN A 205 -14.81 1.10 -14.59
C ASN A 205 -16.32 0.91 -14.86
N LYS A 206 -16.68 0.76 -16.14
CA LYS A 206 -18.07 0.65 -16.58
C LYS A 206 -18.78 -0.56 -15.98
N THR A 207 -18.16 -1.75 -16.07
CA THR A 207 -18.72 -3.00 -15.57
C THR A 207 -18.95 -2.95 -14.06
N ALA A 208 -18.01 -2.37 -13.32
CA ALA A 208 -18.12 -2.20 -11.86
C ALA A 208 -19.29 -1.29 -11.50
N LYS A 209 -19.43 -0.15 -12.18
CA LYS A 209 -20.58 0.75 -11.99
C LYS A 209 -21.89 0.05 -12.29
N GLU A 210 -22.00 -0.62 -13.44
CA GLU A 210 -23.24 -1.31 -13.86
C GLU A 210 -23.63 -2.45 -12.92
N SER A 211 -22.64 -3.11 -12.29
CA SER A 211 -22.88 -4.14 -11.29
C SER A 211 -23.28 -3.56 -9.92
N ALA A 212 -22.85 -2.34 -9.61
CA ALA A 212 -22.99 -1.74 -8.28
C ALA A 212 -24.22 -0.83 -8.11
N PHE A 213 -24.72 -0.20 -9.18
CA PHE A 213 -25.78 0.80 -9.10
C PHE A 213 -26.85 0.63 -10.16
N ALA A 214 -28.12 0.79 -9.75
CA ALA A 214 -29.19 1.09 -10.69
C ALA A 214 -29.01 2.51 -11.30
N THR A 215 -29.69 2.79 -12.41
CA THR A 215 -29.55 4.07 -13.14
C THR A 215 -29.90 5.27 -12.26
N GLU A 216 -31.00 5.19 -11.51
CA GLU A 216 -31.52 6.27 -10.67
C GLU A 216 -30.62 6.49 -9.45
N GLU A 217 -30.10 5.42 -8.85
CA GLU A 217 -29.16 5.49 -7.74
C GLU A 217 -27.85 6.16 -8.16
N TRP A 218 -27.32 5.78 -9.34
CA TRP A 218 -26.12 6.39 -9.89
C TRP A 218 -26.34 7.88 -10.17
N ALA A 219 -27.47 8.23 -10.79
CA ALA A 219 -27.82 9.62 -11.09
C ALA A 219 -27.92 10.47 -9.81
N ALA A 220 -28.56 9.94 -8.76
CA ALA A 220 -28.65 10.61 -7.47
C ALA A 220 -27.28 10.82 -6.81
N LEU A 221 -26.40 9.80 -6.86
CA LEU A 221 -25.05 9.89 -6.30
C LEU A 221 -24.23 10.97 -7.02
N ILE A 222 -24.14 10.95 -8.35
CA ILE A 222 -23.31 11.92 -9.09
C ILE A 222 -23.89 13.35 -9.03
N ALA A 223 -25.20 13.49 -8.85
CA ALA A 223 -25.84 14.80 -8.66
C ALA A 223 -25.38 15.50 -7.37
N THR A 224 -24.79 14.78 -6.42
CA THR A 224 -24.14 15.38 -5.23
C THR A 224 -22.85 16.14 -5.57
N LYS A 225 -22.29 15.93 -6.78
CA LYS A 225 -21.06 16.56 -7.27
C LYS A 225 -21.28 17.19 -8.66
N PRO A 226 -22.16 18.20 -8.79
CA PRO A 226 -22.57 18.77 -10.08
C PRO A 226 -21.45 19.52 -10.81
N ASN A 227 -20.37 19.85 -10.10
CA ASN A 227 -19.15 20.48 -10.61
C ASN A 227 -18.18 19.50 -11.31
N TRP A 228 -18.46 18.19 -11.23
CA TRP A 228 -17.66 17.12 -11.83
C TRP A 228 -18.37 16.46 -13.02
N SER A 229 -17.57 16.11 -14.03
CA SER A 229 -17.98 15.19 -15.08
C SER A 229 -17.65 13.75 -14.68
N PHE A 230 -18.53 12.81 -15.04
CA PHE A 230 -18.33 11.40 -14.78
C PHE A 230 -18.22 10.62 -16.09
N SER A 231 -17.17 9.82 -16.22
CA SER A 231 -16.93 8.96 -17.39
C SER A 231 -16.91 7.49 -16.99
N LEU A 232 -17.32 6.62 -17.90
CA LEU A 232 -17.32 5.17 -17.73
C LEU A 232 -16.56 4.54 -18.90
N ILE A 233 -15.55 3.72 -18.59
CA ILE A 233 -14.72 3.01 -19.57
C ILE A 233 -14.69 1.53 -19.22
#